data_AF-A0A1Y2CYU8-F1
#
_entry.id   AF-A0A1Y2CYU8-F1
#
_cell.length_a   1.000
_cell.length_b   1.000
_cell.length_c   1.000
_cell.angle_alpha   90.00
_cell.angle_beta   90.00
_cell.angle_gamma   90.00
#
_symmetry.space_group_name_H-M   'P 1'
#
loop_
_entity.id
_entity.type
_entity.pdbx_description
1 polymer ?
#
loop_
_entity_poly.entity_id
_entity_poly.type
_entity_poly.pdbx_seq_one_letter_code
_entity_poly.pdbx_strand_id
1 'polypeptide(L)'
;MAMTTGAVAGASVGSASRKKYNNSEYDDYNQDDATQYDNPYGNNNSRNNDKWGEKEEYDIKTNNSDPYGQYPDEYDQYGYEYPASNEPRWKVFMEKYLCRCCPKSKKHRIICGVVVGIVLLAIIIPLAIFFPQMPDIRVVSISLTNVDKGAYTFTTPDNNGNLNQMTLGFSLEMQLATYNPNMYGLNVDSINVYAQMMVNTSYVLNANKVSPLTSFASLAQIVNEKGPIPLATKKPADYKASLTPQIGTANTTGIFFPSKQWVNYTMTFYLSYTPDPYVGLLNDPAIMEVADSCGITSRYTPRGRPMRIHYEGKSVIAALKPLGYAPGISNDVMISCPIKQCQIDQVIDAVKNGGDAMDSLKSVLSAPQNC
;
A
#
# COMPACT_ATOMS: atom_id res chain seq x y z
N MET A 1 26.34 -21.20 -67.65
CA MET A 1 27.18 -20.23 -68.38
C MET A 1 27.20 -18.95 -67.57
N ALA A 2 28.20 -18.84 -66.68
CA ALA A 2 29.43 -18.06 -66.88
C ALA A 2 29.17 -16.58 -66.54
N MET A 3 29.40 -16.18 -65.27
CA MET A 3 30.66 -15.58 -64.79
C MET A 3 31.13 -14.41 -65.66
N THR A 4 31.13 -13.20 -65.10
CA THR A 4 32.35 -12.37 -65.05
C THR A 4 32.22 -11.26 -64.01
N THR A 5 33.27 -11.21 -63.19
CA THR A 5 33.67 -10.23 -62.19
C THR A 5 34.03 -8.87 -62.80
N GLY A 6 33.84 -7.81 -62.02
CA GLY A 6 34.44 -6.50 -62.28
C GLY A 6 34.67 -5.76 -60.95
N ALA A 7 35.87 -5.89 -60.41
CA ALA A 7 36.37 -5.08 -59.30
C ALA A 7 36.97 -3.78 -59.87
N VAL A 8 36.65 -2.64 -59.25
CA VAL A 8 37.43 -1.40 -59.39
C VAL A 8 37.60 -0.79 -58.01
N ALA A 9 38.86 -0.69 -57.59
CA ALA A 9 39.31 0.04 -56.43
C ALA A 9 39.36 1.55 -56.74
N GLY A 10 38.92 2.37 -55.79
CA GLY A 10 39.04 3.82 -55.85
C GLY A 10 38.98 4.39 -54.44
N ALA A 11 40.15 4.58 -53.85
CA ALA A 11 40.31 5.33 -52.61
C ALA A 11 40.20 6.83 -52.90
N SER A 12 39.39 7.56 -52.12
CA SER A 12 39.70 8.96 -51.84
C SER A 12 39.18 9.36 -50.47
N VAL A 13 40.03 10.13 -49.79
CA VAL A 13 39.98 10.48 -48.38
C VAL A 13 39.03 11.67 -48.22
N GLY A 14 37.88 11.43 -47.59
CA GLY A 14 36.94 12.47 -47.19
C GLY A 14 37.08 12.76 -45.69
N SER A 15 37.88 13.77 -45.35
CA SER A 15 37.96 14.35 -43.99
C SER A 15 36.61 14.94 -43.60
N ALA A 16 35.83 14.20 -42.81
CA ALA A 16 34.61 14.72 -42.19
C ALA A 16 34.96 15.46 -40.89
N SER A 17 34.84 16.79 -40.94
CA SER A 17 34.83 17.69 -39.80
C SER A 17 33.90 17.17 -38.70
N ARG A 18 34.47 16.89 -37.52
CA ARG A 18 33.73 16.79 -36.26
C ARG A 18 33.05 18.14 -35.99
N LYS A 19 31.76 18.24 -36.29
CA LYS A 19 30.91 19.24 -35.65
C LYS A 19 30.80 18.84 -34.17
N LYS A 20 31.47 19.61 -33.31
CA LYS A 20 31.14 19.69 -31.90
C LYS A 20 29.69 20.16 -31.82
N TYR A 21 28.78 19.27 -31.47
CA TYR A 21 27.49 19.68 -30.93
C TYR A 21 27.80 20.27 -29.55
N ASN A 22 27.70 21.59 -29.47
CA ASN A 22 27.51 22.26 -28.19
C ASN A 22 26.17 21.77 -27.66
N ASN A 23 26.21 21.02 -26.55
CA ASN A 23 25.06 20.90 -25.67
C ASN A 23 24.76 22.31 -25.16
N SER A 24 23.82 22.97 -25.81
CA SER A 24 23.05 24.04 -25.20
C SER A 24 22.32 23.43 -24.01
N GLU A 25 22.74 23.82 -22.81
CA GLU A 25 21.83 24.44 -21.85
C GLU A 25 20.52 23.67 -21.68
N TYR A 26 20.59 22.56 -20.94
CA TYR A 26 19.44 22.12 -20.17
C TYR A 26 19.33 23.14 -19.04
N ASP A 27 18.40 24.07 -19.21
CA ASP A 27 17.92 24.91 -18.14
C ASP A 27 17.46 24.01 -17.00
N ASP A 28 18.25 24.09 -15.93
CA ASP A 28 17.98 23.64 -14.59
C ASP A 28 16.69 24.34 -14.15
N TYR A 29 15.54 23.71 -14.33
CA TYR A 29 14.33 24.11 -13.62
C TYR A 29 14.54 23.76 -12.16
N ASN A 30 15.19 24.71 -11.50
CA ASN A 30 15.31 24.83 -10.07
C ASN A 30 13.89 24.87 -9.50
N GLN A 31 13.43 23.72 -9.03
CA GLN A 31 12.14 23.55 -8.37
C GLN A 31 12.26 23.98 -6.90
N ASP A 32 12.79 25.19 -6.70
CA ASP A 32 12.73 25.95 -5.46
C ASP A 32 11.53 26.90 -5.55
N ASP A 33 10.33 26.34 -5.47
CA ASP A 33 9.15 27.09 -5.07
C ASP A 33 8.20 26.13 -4.36
N ALA A 34 8.64 25.71 -3.17
CA ALA A 34 7.76 25.24 -2.11
C ALA A 34 6.88 26.42 -1.67
N THR A 35 5.90 26.78 -2.51
CA THR A 35 4.72 27.48 -2.03
C THR A 35 3.96 26.49 -1.16
N GLN A 36 4.23 26.62 0.13
CA GLN A 36 3.36 26.25 1.23
C GLN A 36 1.90 26.37 0.80
N TYR A 37 1.30 25.24 0.42
CA TYR A 37 -0.14 25.15 0.25
C TYR A 37 -0.74 25.21 1.65
N ASP A 38 -1.07 26.42 2.06
CA ASP A 38 -1.92 26.69 3.20
C ASP A 38 -3.24 25.93 2.99
N ASN A 39 -3.51 25.08 3.96
CA ASN A 39 -4.66 24.20 4.06
C ASN A 39 -5.94 25.06 4.21
N PRO A 40 -6.82 25.22 3.20
CA PRO A 40 -7.98 26.10 3.31
C PRO A 40 -9.20 25.35 3.88
N TYR A 41 -8.97 24.60 4.96
CA TYR A 41 -10.02 24.13 5.87
C TYR A 41 -9.68 24.58 7.29
N GLY A 42 -9.65 25.91 7.47
CA GLY A 42 -9.88 26.53 8.77
C GLY A 42 -11.32 26.25 9.20
N ASN A 43 -11.48 25.23 10.04
CA ASN A 43 -12.74 24.99 10.75
C ASN A 43 -12.77 25.87 12.01
N ASN A 44 -13.21 27.12 11.84
CA ASN A 44 -13.60 28.01 12.93
C ASN A 44 -15.10 28.27 12.83
N ASN A 45 -15.90 27.44 13.53
CA ASN A 45 -17.03 27.87 14.35
C ASN A 45 -17.79 26.66 14.92
N SER A 46 -17.50 26.30 16.16
CA SER A 46 -18.56 26.11 17.15
C SER A 46 -18.03 26.37 18.55
N ARG A 47 -18.36 27.58 19.00
CA ARG A 47 -18.43 27.98 20.40
C ARG A 47 -19.42 27.10 21.16
N ASN A 48 -19.05 26.84 22.41
CA ASN A 48 -19.92 26.63 23.56
C ASN A 48 -20.93 25.47 23.48
N ASN A 49 -20.62 24.39 24.21
CA ASN A 49 -21.50 23.86 25.25
C ASN A 49 -20.72 22.90 26.15
N ASP A 50 -19.94 23.47 27.08
CA ASP A 50 -19.58 22.78 28.32
C ASP A 50 -20.84 22.68 29.18
N LYS A 51 -21.70 21.71 28.85
CA LYS A 51 -22.72 21.24 29.78
C LYS A 51 -22.34 19.82 30.16
N TRP A 52 -21.77 19.71 31.35
CA TRP A 52 -21.54 18.48 32.08
C TRP A 52 -22.85 17.69 32.14
N GLY A 53 -23.02 16.79 31.17
CA GLY A 53 -24.08 15.81 31.11
C GLY A 53 -23.71 14.60 31.97
N GLU A 54 -24.70 14.13 32.71
CA GLU A 54 -24.67 13.00 33.61
C GLU A 54 -23.93 11.78 33.04
N LYS A 55 -23.17 11.12 33.92
CA LYS A 55 -22.75 9.74 33.72
C LYS A 55 -24.02 8.89 33.61
N GLU A 56 -24.39 8.52 32.40
CA GLU A 56 -25.29 7.38 32.21
C GLU A 56 -24.52 6.11 32.60
N GLU A 57 -24.85 5.67 33.80
CA GLU A 57 -24.57 4.38 34.38
C GLU A 57 -25.18 3.29 33.47
N TYR A 58 -24.33 2.65 32.65
CA TYR A 58 -24.73 1.44 31.95
C TYR A 58 -24.83 0.31 32.96
N ASP A 59 -26.07 0.04 33.40
CA ASP A 59 -26.47 -1.17 34.10
C ASP A 59 -26.19 -2.40 33.22
N ILE A 60 -25.02 -3.00 33.39
CA ILE A 60 -24.76 -4.36 32.93
C ILE A 60 -25.58 -5.30 33.82
N LYS A 61 -26.81 -5.58 33.40
CA LYS A 61 -27.61 -6.68 33.94
C LYS A 61 -26.95 -8.01 33.56
N THR A 62 -26.09 -8.52 34.43
CA THR A 62 -25.65 -9.91 34.42
C THR A 62 -26.83 -10.80 34.77
N ASN A 63 -27.50 -11.34 33.75
CA ASN A 63 -28.44 -12.45 33.91
C ASN A 63 -27.67 -13.75 34.17
N ASN A 64 -27.04 -13.87 35.34
CA ASN A 64 -26.69 -15.18 35.91
C ASN A 64 -27.93 -15.73 36.59
N SER A 65 -28.71 -16.49 35.83
CA SER A 65 -29.71 -17.41 36.36
C SER A 65 -29.04 -18.76 36.55
N ASP A 66 -28.27 -18.89 37.63
CA ASP A 66 -27.87 -20.20 38.15
C ASP A 66 -29.04 -20.74 39.00
N PRO A 67 -29.67 -21.86 38.61
CA PRO A 67 -30.75 -22.46 39.37
C PRO A 67 -30.18 -23.40 40.44
N TYR A 68 -30.60 -23.17 41.68
CA TYR A 68 -30.73 -24.15 42.75
C TYR A 68 -29.48 -24.92 43.21
N GLY A 69 -28.99 -24.49 44.38
CA GLY A 69 -28.16 -25.30 45.27
C GLY A 69 -28.42 -24.88 46.71
N GLN A 70 -29.63 -25.12 47.21
CA GLN A 70 -29.98 -25.05 48.63
C GLN A 70 -29.05 -25.98 49.41
N TYR A 71 -28.11 -25.40 50.17
CA TYR A 71 -27.55 -26.05 51.35
C TYR A 71 -28.32 -25.55 52.57
N PRO A 72 -28.82 -26.44 53.45
CA PRO A 72 -29.57 -26.03 54.62
C PRO A 72 -28.66 -25.31 55.60
N ASP A 73 -29.13 -24.15 56.02
CA ASP A 73 -28.66 -23.39 57.18
C ASP A 73 -28.85 -24.25 58.43
N GLU A 74 -27.73 -24.72 59.00
CA GLU A 74 -27.73 -25.38 60.30
C GLU A 74 -26.61 -24.75 61.15
N TYR A 75 -27.06 -23.90 62.09
CA TYR A 75 -26.41 -23.47 63.33
C TYR A 75 -24.89 -23.20 63.28
N ASP A 76 -24.51 -21.92 63.41
CA ASP A 76 -23.99 -21.51 64.71
C ASP A 76 -23.98 -19.98 64.90
N GLN A 77 -24.97 -19.59 65.68
CA GLN A 77 -25.15 -18.33 66.39
C GLN A 77 -24.07 -18.19 67.47
N TYR A 78 -22.88 -17.74 67.06
CA TYR A 78 -21.94 -17.11 67.97
C TYR A 78 -21.77 -15.65 67.56
N GLY A 79 -22.38 -14.78 68.36
CA GLY A 79 -22.17 -13.34 68.32
C GLY A 79 -20.74 -13.03 68.73
N TYR A 80 -19.81 -13.13 67.79
CA TYR A 80 -18.53 -12.46 67.91
C TYR A 80 -18.78 -11.00 67.54
N GLU A 81 -18.88 -10.17 68.56
CA GLU A 81 -18.76 -8.72 68.44
C GLU A 81 -17.34 -8.48 67.88
N TYR A 82 -17.23 -8.42 66.54
CA TYR A 82 -15.96 -8.05 65.91
C TYR A 82 -15.63 -6.65 66.40
N PRO A 83 -14.53 -6.45 67.15
CA PRO A 83 -14.16 -5.11 67.56
C PRO A 83 -14.06 -4.29 66.27
N ALA A 84 -14.71 -3.13 66.25
CA ALA A 84 -14.56 -2.14 65.19
C ALA A 84 -13.08 -1.73 65.16
N SER A 85 -12.25 -2.53 64.49
CA SER A 85 -10.85 -2.23 64.34
C SER A 85 -10.82 -1.11 63.32
N ASN A 86 -10.50 0.10 63.80
CA ASN A 86 -10.24 1.27 62.98
C ASN A 86 -8.97 1.11 62.13
N GLU A 87 -8.57 -0.12 61.82
CA GLU A 87 -7.47 -0.39 60.93
C GLU A 87 -7.95 -0.19 59.49
N PRO A 88 -7.30 0.70 58.72
CA PRO A 88 -7.75 1.00 57.38
C PRO A 88 -7.68 -0.25 56.51
N ARG A 89 -8.75 -0.55 55.75
CA ARG A 89 -8.95 -1.77 54.95
C ARG A 89 -7.75 -2.20 54.08
N TRP A 90 -6.89 -1.26 53.68
CA TRP A 90 -5.68 -1.55 52.90
C TRP A 90 -4.64 -2.37 53.67
N LYS A 91 -4.57 -2.30 55.02
CA LYS A 91 -3.65 -3.10 55.83
C LYS A 91 -3.97 -4.60 55.75
N VAL A 92 -5.24 -4.95 55.91
CA VAL A 92 -5.71 -6.35 55.87
C VAL A 92 -5.50 -6.95 54.48
N PHE A 93 -5.69 -6.15 53.41
CA PHE A 93 -5.44 -6.60 52.05
C PHE A 93 -3.94 -6.79 51.76
N MET A 94 -3.09 -5.88 52.24
CA MET A 94 -1.63 -6.01 52.09
C MET A 94 -1.06 -7.21 52.84
N GLU A 95 -1.55 -7.53 54.05
CA GLU A 95 -1.08 -8.71 54.79
C GLU A 95 -1.41 -10.04 54.11
N LYS A 96 -2.49 -10.09 53.31
CA LYS A 96 -2.88 -11.29 52.57
C LYS A 96 -2.09 -11.50 51.27
N TYR A 97 -1.64 -10.42 50.63
CA TYR A 97 -0.97 -10.45 49.32
C TYR A 97 0.54 -10.20 49.35
N LEU A 98 1.11 -9.74 50.47
CA LEU A 98 2.56 -9.70 50.66
C LEU A 98 3.08 -11.12 50.90
N CYS A 99 3.47 -11.79 49.80
CA CYS A 99 4.19 -13.06 49.80
C CYS A 99 5.28 -13.10 50.90
N ARG A 100 5.52 -14.31 51.44
CA ARG A 100 6.55 -14.62 52.46
C ARG A 100 7.98 -14.10 52.16
N CYS A 101 8.23 -13.55 50.97
CA CYS A 101 9.51 -12.98 50.53
C CYS A 101 9.74 -11.52 50.99
N CYS A 102 8.74 -10.81 51.54
CA CYS A 102 8.93 -9.44 52.03
C CYS A 102 9.26 -9.41 53.54
N PRO A 103 10.46 -8.95 53.94
CA PRO A 103 10.89 -8.97 55.34
C PRO A 103 10.05 -8.04 56.24
N LYS A 104 9.80 -8.47 57.49
CA LYS A 104 8.96 -7.74 58.47
C LYS A 104 9.58 -6.42 58.96
N SER A 105 10.92 -6.35 59.00
CA SER A 105 11.67 -5.18 59.50
C SER A 105 11.78 -4.05 58.45
N LYS A 106 11.56 -2.80 58.87
CA LYS A 106 11.64 -1.60 58.00
C LYS A 106 12.97 -1.49 57.26
N LYS A 107 14.10 -1.78 57.93
CA LYS A 107 15.44 -1.74 57.32
C LYS A 107 15.58 -2.74 56.17
N HIS A 108 15.09 -3.95 56.37
CA HIS A 108 15.17 -5.02 55.38
C HIS A 108 14.25 -4.77 54.18
N ARG A 109 13.11 -4.09 54.39
CA ARG A 109 12.23 -3.67 53.28
C ARG A 109 12.92 -2.67 52.35
N ILE A 110 13.66 -1.72 52.92
CA ILE A 110 14.45 -0.76 52.13
C ILE A 110 15.53 -1.48 51.34
N ILE A 111 16.29 -2.39 51.97
CA ILE A 111 17.33 -3.18 51.29
C ILE A 111 16.72 -4.02 50.16
N CYS A 112 15.61 -4.72 50.43
CA CYS A 112 14.90 -5.51 49.44
C CYS A 112 14.40 -4.65 48.27
N GLY A 113 13.80 -3.49 48.54
CA GLY A 113 13.35 -2.55 47.50
C GLY A 113 14.49 -2.02 46.64
N VAL A 114 15.63 -1.67 47.25
CA VAL A 114 16.84 -1.23 46.52
C VAL A 114 17.38 -2.34 45.62
N VAL A 115 17.48 -3.58 46.14
CA VAL A 115 17.96 -4.72 45.36
C VAL A 115 17.02 -5.02 44.19
N VAL A 116 15.70 -5.06 44.42
CA VAL A 116 14.71 -5.25 43.34
C VAL A 116 14.80 -4.11 42.32
N GLY A 117 14.97 -2.86 42.76
CA GLY A 117 15.16 -1.72 41.88
C GLY A 117 16.41 -1.85 41.00
N ILE A 118 17.54 -2.28 41.56
CA ILE A 118 18.78 -2.53 40.80
C ILE A 118 18.58 -3.65 39.79
N VAL A 119 17.92 -4.76 40.18
CA VAL A 119 17.64 -5.89 39.28
C VAL A 119 16.73 -5.45 38.13
N LEU A 120 15.67 -4.69 38.42
CA LEU A 120 14.78 -4.15 37.38
C LEU A 120 15.53 -3.21 36.45
N LEU A 121 16.39 -2.31 36.95
CA LEU A 121 17.23 -1.46 36.09
C LEU A 121 18.18 -2.28 35.22
N ALA A 122 18.80 -3.32 35.78
CA ALA A 122 19.68 -4.21 35.05
C ALA A 122 18.97 -5.00 33.94
N ILE A 123 17.65 -5.19 34.02
CA ILE A 123 16.81 -5.81 32.99
C ILE A 123 16.27 -4.77 32.00
N ILE A 124 15.80 -3.62 32.48
CA ILE A 124 15.18 -2.57 31.66
C ILE A 124 16.21 -1.95 30.70
N ILE A 125 17.43 -1.69 31.15
CA ILE A 125 18.49 -1.10 30.32
C ILE A 125 18.79 -1.96 29.08
N PRO A 126 19.12 -3.27 29.19
CA PRO A 126 19.34 -4.09 28.00
C PRO A 126 18.06 -4.25 27.19
N LEU A 127 16.89 -4.41 27.81
CA LEU A 127 15.64 -4.47 27.05
C LEU A 127 15.40 -3.21 26.21
N ALA A 128 15.68 -2.01 26.74
CA ALA A 128 15.56 -0.76 26.01
C ALA A 128 16.57 -0.63 24.86
N ILE A 129 17.79 -1.12 25.06
CA ILE A 129 18.85 -1.11 24.05
C ILE A 129 18.59 -2.14 22.93
N PHE A 130 18.07 -3.31 23.28
CA PHE A 130 17.77 -4.40 22.33
C PHE A 130 16.33 -4.37 21.81
N PHE A 131 15.52 -3.41 22.25
CA PHE A 131 14.16 -3.26 21.76
C PHE A 131 14.18 -3.02 20.24
N PRO A 132 13.44 -3.82 19.45
CA PRO A 132 13.49 -3.74 18.01
C PRO A 132 12.96 -2.39 17.52
N GLN A 133 13.82 -1.66 16.82
CA GLN A 133 13.48 -0.46 16.07
C GLN A 133 13.09 -0.84 14.64
N MET A 134 12.11 -0.13 14.08
CA MET A 134 11.63 -0.36 12.72
C MET A 134 12.72 0.03 11.70
N PRO A 135 13.09 -0.85 10.76
CA PRO A 135 13.92 -0.47 9.62
C PRO A 135 13.27 0.62 8.78
N ASP A 136 14.07 1.57 8.27
CA ASP A 136 13.63 2.60 7.32
C ASP A 136 13.80 2.05 5.90
N ILE A 137 12.74 1.96 5.11
CA ILE A 137 12.76 1.44 3.74
C ILE A 137 12.42 2.57 2.77
N ARG A 138 13.27 2.73 1.76
CA ARG A 138 13.13 3.76 0.72
C ARG A 138 13.10 3.12 -0.66
N VAL A 139 12.24 3.65 -1.51
CA VAL A 139 12.26 3.34 -2.95
C VAL A 139 13.34 4.21 -3.58
N VAL A 140 14.42 3.60 -4.06
CA VAL A 140 15.54 4.30 -4.72
C VAL A 140 15.16 4.63 -6.15
N SER A 141 14.68 3.62 -6.89
CA SER A 141 14.23 3.78 -8.25
C SER A 141 13.21 2.70 -8.62
N ILE A 142 12.39 2.99 -9.62
CA ILE A 142 11.50 2.02 -10.26
C ILE A 142 11.97 1.93 -11.71
N SER A 143 12.53 0.79 -12.09
CA SER A 143 13.01 0.59 -13.44
C SER A 143 11.87 0.19 -14.36
N LEU A 144 11.60 1.04 -15.33
CA LEU A 144 10.69 0.77 -16.44
C LEU A 144 11.39 0.08 -17.61
N THR A 145 12.65 -0.33 -17.48
CA THR A 145 13.43 -0.94 -18.59
C THR A 145 12.82 -2.23 -19.15
N ASN A 146 11.98 -2.91 -18.37
CA ASN A 146 11.25 -4.09 -18.85
C ASN A 146 10.03 -3.73 -19.70
N VAL A 147 9.50 -2.50 -19.60
CA VAL A 147 8.38 -1.99 -20.41
C VAL A 147 8.67 -2.16 -21.89
N ASP A 148 9.86 -1.74 -22.32
CA ASP A 148 10.27 -1.74 -23.73
C ASP A 148 10.49 -3.14 -24.31
N LYS A 149 10.46 -4.19 -23.48
CA LYS A 149 10.68 -5.60 -23.87
C LYS A 149 9.41 -6.44 -23.80
N GLY A 150 8.23 -5.81 -23.78
CA GLY A 150 6.95 -6.53 -23.70
C GLY A 150 6.57 -6.95 -22.29
N ALA A 151 6.86 -6.12 -21.27
CA ALA A 151 6.42 -6.39 -19.91
C ALA A 151 4.90 -6.29 -19.73
N TYR A 152 4.15 -5.72 -20.69
CA TYR A 152 2.70 -5.71 -20.65
C TYR A 152 2.13 -7.05 -21.12
N THR A 153 1.25 -7.61 -20.30
CA THR A 153 0.48 -8.80 -20.63
C THR A 153 -1.00 -8.43 -20.61
N PHE A 154 -1.69 -8.74 -21.70
CA PHE A 154 -3.13 -8.57 -21.80
C PHE A 154 -3.73 -9.94 -22.12
N THR A 155 -4.52 -10.45 -21.20
CA THR A 155 -5.12 -11.78 -21.32
C THR A 155 -6.60 -11.72 -20.98
N THR A 156 -7.37 -12.67 -21.49
CA THR A 156 -8.77 -12.89 -21.09
C THR A 156 -8.90 -14.35 -20.67
N PRO A 157 -9.79 -14.69 -19.72
CA PRO A 157 -10.09 -16.08 -19.39
C PRO A 157 -10.45 -16.86 -20.65
N ASP A 158 -9.81 -18.02 -20.83
CA ASP A 158 -10.01 -18.91 -21.97
C ASP A 158 -9.82 -18.26 -23.36
N ASN A 159 -9.11 -17.12 -23.42
CA ASN A 159 -8.98 -16.29 -24.62
C ASN A 159 -10.33 -15.91 -25.26
N ASN A 160 -11.38 -15.75 -24.45
CA ASN A 160 -12.73 -15.46 -24.93
C ASN A 160 -12.89 -14.06 -25.56
N GLY A 161 -11.89 -13.19 -25.41
CA GLY A 161 -11.92 -11.83 -25.96
C GLY A 161 -12.84 -10.86 -25.19
N ASN A 162 -13.51 -11.31 -24.14
CA ASN A 162 -14.40 -10.48 -23.33
C ASN A 162 -13.59 -9.44 -22.54
N LEU A 163 -13.65 -8.19 -22.98
CA LEU A 163 -12.89 -7.09 -22.40
C LEU A 163 -13.30 -6.77 -20.95
N ASN A 164 -14.51 -7.17 -20.52
CA ASN A 164 -14.95 -7.05 -19.12
C ASN A 164 -14.22 -8.02 -18.18
N GLN A 165 -13.49 -8.99 -18.72
CA GLN A 165 -12.69 -9.97 -17.97
C GLN A 165 -11.20 -9.85 -18.30
N MET A 166 -10.80 -8.82 -19.03
CA MET A 166 -9.41 -8.61 -19.40
C MET A 166 -8.55 -8.45 -18.16
N THR A 167 -7.44 -9.20 -18.08
CA THR A 167 -6.43 -9.02 -17.06
C THR A 167 -5.26 -8.24 -17.65
N LEU A 168 -5.01 -7.08 -17.05
CA LEU A 168 -3.88 -6.20 -17.30
C LEU A 168 -2.75 -6.62 -16.38
N GLY A 169 -1.69 -7.18 -16.93
CA GLY A 169 -0.50 -7.58 -16.17
C GLY A 169 0.72 -6.79 -16.58
N PHE A 170 1.54 -6.40 -15.61
CA PHE A 170 2.79 -5.71 -15.86
C PHE A 170 3.81 -5.99 -14.75
N SER A 171 5.09 -6.18 -15.10
CA SER A 171 6.16 -6.48 -14.15
C SER A 171 7.15 -5.33 -14.05
N LEU A 172 7.34 -4.84 -12.82
CA LEU A 172 8.25 -3.75 -12.47
C LEU A 172 9.43 -4.27 -11.67
N GLU A 173 10.63 -3.75 -11.93
CA GLU A 173 11.76 -3.95 -11.04
C GLU A 173 11.91 -2.71 -10.15
N MET A 174 11.76 -2.89 -8.84
CA MET A 174 11.91 -1.83 -7.85
C MET A 174 13.25 -1.98 -7.15
N GLN A 175 14.06 -0.93 -7.14
CA GLN A 175 15.28 -0.86 -6.34
C GLN A 175 14.94 -0.23 -5.00
N LEU A 176 15.17 -0.97 -3.93
CA LEU A 176 14.87 -0.59 -2.57
C LEU A 176 16.17 -0.43 -1.78
N ALA A 177 16.19 0.51 -0.86
CA ALA A 177 17.25 0.67 0.14
C ALA A 177 16.62 0.59 1.52
N THR A 178 17.14 -0.30 2.37
CA THR A 178 16.68 -0.42 3.76
C THR A 178 17.81 -0.13 4.73
N TYR A 179 17.56 0.77 5.69
CA TYR A 179 18.43 1.01 6.82
C TYR A 179 17.93 0.28 8.05
N ASN A 180 18.79 -0.52 8.65
CA ASN A 180 18.50 -1.17 9.93
C ASN A 180 19.10 -0.34 11.08
N PRO A 181 18.26 0.35 11.89
CA PRO A 181 18.75 1.13 13.03
C PRO A 181 19.10 0.26 14.24
N ASN A 182 18.88 -1.05 14.22
CA ASN A 182 19.23 -1.93 15.34
C ASN A 182 20.74 -2.16 15.41
N MET A 183 21.24 -2.51 16.62
CA MET A 183 22.65 -2.87 16.85
C MET A 183 22.97 -4.34 16.50
N TYR A 184 21.99 -5.06 15.97
CA TYR A 184 22.09 -6.45 15.57
C TYR A 184 21.49 -6.61 14.17
N GLY A 185 21.96 -7.65 13.46
CA GLY A 185 21.42 -7.98 12.15
C GLY A 185 20.03 -8.59 12.26
N LEU A 186 19.18 -8.32 11.27
CA LEU A 186 17.84 -8.89 11.16
C LEU A 186 17.78 -9.84 9.97
N ASN A 187 17.42 -11.10 10.21
CA ASN A 187 17.05 -12.02 9.14
C ASN A 187 15.57 -11.81 8.83
N VAL A 188 15.27 -11.34 7.63
CA VAL A 188 13.89 -11.16 7.15
C VAL A 188 13.51 -12.35 6.31
N ASP A 189 12.51 -13.09 6.79
CA ASP A 189 12.02 -14.30 6.13
C ASP A 189 11.31 -13.94 4.83
N SER A 190 10.42 -12.94 4.89
CA SER A 190 9.69 -12.43 3.72
C SER A 190 9.28 -10.97 3.89
N ILE A 191 9.25 -10.22 2.79
CA ILE A 191 8.61 -8.91 2.68
C ILE A 191 7.50 -9.04 1.65
N ASN A 192 6.25 -8.97 2.10
CA ASN A 192 5.08 -9.02 1.23
C ASN A 192 4.58 -7.60 1.03
N VAL A 193 4.59 -7.11 -0.21
CA VAL A 193 4.05 -5.81 -0.58
C VAL A 193 2.79 -6.03 -1.39
N TYR A 194 1.74 -5.27 -1.10
CA TYR A 194 0.61 -5.11 -2.00
C TYR A 194 0.44 -3.63 -2.33
N ALA A 195 -0.06 -3.35 -3.52
CA ALA A 195 -0.40 -1.99 -3.92
C ALA A 195 -1.87 -1.87 -4.28
N GLN A 196 -2.42 -0.72 -3.96
CA GLN A 196 -3.80 -0.32 -4.21
C GLN A 196 -3.81 0.96 -5.04
N MET A 197 -4.66 1.01 -6.04
CA MET A 197 -4.90 2.24 -6.80
C MET A 197 -5.81 3.14 -5.99
N MET A 198 -5.43 4.40 -5.76
CA MET A 198 -6.24 5.35 -5.01
C MET A 198 -7.03 6.23 -5.99
N VAL A 199 -8.25 5.81 -6.32
CA VAL A 199 -9.11 6.51 -7.30
C VAL A 199 -9.46 7.90 -6.78
N ASN A 200 -9.18 8.93 -7.58
CA ASN A 200 -9.49 10.30 -7.23
C ASN A 200 -10.93 10.66 -7.63
N THR A 201 -11.86 10.43 -6.72
CA THR A 201 -13.30 10.65 -6.96
C THR A 201 -13.64 12.09 -7.35
N SER A 202 -12.87 13.07 -6.89
CA SER A 202 -13.06 14.49 -7.24
C SER A 202 -12.79 14.80 -8.71
N TYR A 203 -12.09 13.90 -9.40
CA TYR A 203 -11.85 13.95 -10.84
C TYR A 203 -12.73 12.94 -11.58
N VAL A 204 -12.60 11.66 -11.24
CA VAL A 204 -13.22 10.55 -11.98
C VAL A 204 -14.75 10.60 -11.97
N LEU A 205 -15.37 11.11 -10.90
CA LEU A 205 -16.84 11.21 -10.81
C LEU A 205 -17.39 12.56 -11.30
N ASN A 206 -16.51 13.50 -11.69
CA ASN A 206 -16.91 14.83 -12.10
C ASN A 206 -17.02 14.94 -13.63
N ALA A 207 -18.24 14.96 -14.17
CA ALA A 207 -18.51 15.05 -15.60
C ALA A 207 -17.94 16.32 -16.29
N ASN A 208 -17.61 17.36 -15.52
CA ASN A 208 -16.94 18.56 -16.06
C ASN A 208 -15.43 18.34 -16.24
N LYS A 209 -14.84 17.41 -15.51
CA LYS A 209 -13.39 17.10 -15.55
C LYS A 209 -13.08 15.91 -16.43
N VAL A 210 -13.97 14.93 -16.51
CA VAL A 210 -13.77 13.70 -17.30
C VAL A 210 -14.96 13.36 -18.18
N SER A 211 -14.69 12.84 -19.37
CA SER A 211 -15.68 12.16 -20.21
C SER A 211 -15.82 10.71 -19.75
N PRO A 212 -17.02 10.18 -19.50
CA PRO A 212 -17.17 8.77 -19.15
C PRO A 212 -16.75 7.88 -20.34
N LEU A 213 -16.18 6.71 -20.07
CA LEU A 213 -15.75 5.77 -21.12
C LEU A 213 -16.92 5.31 -22.01
N THR A 214 -18.14 5.31 -21.47
CA THR A 214 -19.37 5.02 -22.20
C THR A 214 -19.72 6.06 -23.27
N SER A 215 -19.16 7.27 -23.21
CA SER A 215 -19.38 8.30 -24.24
C SER A 215 -18.63 8.03 -25.55
N PHE A 216 -17.65 7.11 -25.54
CA PHE A 216 -16.91 6.69 -26.72
C PHE A 216 -17.67 5.54 -27.39
N ALA A 217 -18.59 5.87 -28.31
CA ALA A 217 -19.52 4.90 -28.90
C ALA A 217 -18.86 3.65 -29.49
N SER A 218 -17.72 3.81 -30.19
CA SER A 218 -16.97 2.69 -30.76
C SER A 218 -16.40 1.76 -29.68
N LEU A 219 -15.84 2.31 -28.60
CA LEU A 219 -15.34 1.54 -27.47
C LEU A 219 -16.48 0.79 -26.79
N ALA A 220 -17.59 1.48 -26.51
CA ALA A 220 -18.76 0.88 -25.88
C ALA A 220 -19.33 -0.27 -26.72
N GLN A 221 -19.38 -0.10 -28.05
CA GLN A 221 -19.81 -1.15 -28.96
C GLN A 221 -18.88 -2.37 -28.89
N ILE A 222 -17.56 -2.19 -28.99
CA ILE A 222 -16.59 -3.30 -28.95
C ILE A 222 -16.68 -4.07 -27.63
N VAL A 223 -16.76 -3.37 -26.50
CA VAL A 223 -16.87 -4.01 -25.19
C VAL A 223 -18.16 -4.82 -25.06
N ASN A 224 -19.28 -4.29 -25.54
CA ASN A 224 -20.57 -4.98 -25.47
C ASN A 224 -20.67 -6.17 -26.44
N GLU A 225 -20.02 -6.09 -27.60
CA GLU A 225 -19.99 -7.15 -28.61
C GLU A 225 -19.20 -8.38 -28.12
N LYS A 226 -18.08 -8.16 -27.42
CA LYS A 226 -17.18 -9.23 -26.98
C LYS A 226 -17.67 -10.02 -25.76
N GLY A 227 -18.74 -9.58 -25.10
CA GLY A 227 -19.41 -10.37 -24.07
C GLY A 227 -20.02 -9.55 -22.93
N PRO A 228 -20.97 -10.12 -22.18
CA PRO A 228 -21.60 -9.43 -21.07
C PRO A 228 -20.64 -9.26 -19.88
N ILE A 229 -21.03 -8.37 -18.98
CA ILE A 229 -20.38 -8.21 -17.68
C ILE A 229 -20.62 -9.50 -16.85
N PRO A 230 -19.58 -10.17 -16.34
CA PRO A 230 -19.68 -11.55 -15.84
C PRO A 230 -20.66 -11.75 -14.69
N LEU A 231 -20.74 -10.80 -13.76
CA LEU A 231 -21.56 -10.90 -12.56
C LEU A 231 -22.64 -9.81 -12.48
N ALA A 232 -22.97 -9.14 -13.60
CA ALA A 232 -23.97 -8.08 -13.59
C ALA A 232 -25.34 -8.53 -13.05
N THR A 233 -25.78 -9.77 -13.36
CA THR A 233 -27.06 -10.31 -12.89
C THR A 233 -27.06 -10.68 -11.41
N LYS A 234 -25.88 -10.80 -10.78
CA LYS A 234 -25.70 -11.14 -9.37
C LYS A 234 -25.31 -9.92 -8.52
N LYS A 235 -25.33 -8.72 -9.09
CA LYS A 235 -24.93 -7.49 -8.42
C LYS A 235 -25.87 -7.18 -7.24
N PRO A 236 -25.37 -7.11 -5.99
CA PRO A 236 -26.16 -6.64 -4.85
C PRO A 236 -26.68 -5.22 -5.06
N ALA A 237 -27.87 -4.91 -4.55
CA ALA A 237 -28.51 -3.60 -4.76
C ALA A 237 -27.71 -2.43 -4.18
N ASP A 238 -26.94 -2.67 -3.12
CA ASP A 238 -26.09 -1.72 -2.41
C ASP A 238 -24.62 -1.77 -2.84
N TYR A 239 -24.28 -2.57 -3.86
CA TYR A 239 -22.90 -2.73 -4.32
C TYR A 239 -22.32 -1.42 -4.87
N LYS A 240 -21.17 -1.04 -4.31
CA LYS A 240 -20.33 0.06 -4.81
C LYS A 240 -18.99 -0.52 -5.22
N ALA A 241 -18.56 -0.19 -6.45
CA ALA A 241 -17.24 -0.57 -6.93
C ALA A 241 -16.15 0.03 -6.01
N SER A 242 -15.06 -0.72 -5.82
CA SER A 242 -13.96 -0.30 -4.97
C SER A 242 -13.26 0.93 -5.55
N LEU A 243 -12.99 1.91 -4.68
CA LEU A 243 -12.17 3.08 -5.00
C LEU A 243 -10.69 2.89 -4.61
N THR A 244 -10.38 1.76 -3.98
CA THR A 244 -9.04 1.35 -3.55
C THR A 244 -8.75 -0.09 -3.98
N PRO A 245 -8.95 -0.45 -5.27
CA PRO A 245 -8.72 -1.83 -5.69
C PRO A 245 -7.24 -2.18 -5.58
N GLN A 246 -6.96 -3.41 -5.15
CA GLN A 246 -5.63 -3.98 -5.19
C GLN A 246 -5.22 -4.22 -6.64
N ILE A 247 -4.10 -3.65 -7.06
CA ILE A 247 -3.61 -3.71 -8.44
C ILE A 247 -2.35 -4.55 -8.60
N GLY A 248 -1.70 -4.95 -7.50
CA GLY A 248 -0.50 -5.76 -7.60
C GLY A 248 0.08 -6.20 -6.27
N THR A 249 1.08 -7.06 -6.37
CA THR A 249 1.80 -7.64 -5.24
C THR A 249 3.28 -7.83 -5.57
N ALA A 250 4.11 -7.79 -4.56
CA ALA A 250 5.49 -8.25 -4.60
C ALA A 250 5.78 -9.11 -3.39
N ASN A 251 6.67 -10.08 -3.55
CA ASN A 251 7.21 -10.85 -2.46
C ASN A 251 8.71 -11.03 -2.67
N THR A 252 9.48 -10.85 -1.61
CA THR A 252 10.91 -11.15 -1.58
C THR A 252 11.26 -11.84 -0.27
N THR A 253 12.19 -12.78 -0.29
CA THR A 253 12.49 -13.66 0.84
C THR A 253 13.98 -13.74 1.12
N GLY A 254 14.36 -14.00 2.37
CA GLY A 254 15.73 -14.31 2.74
C GLY A 254 16.69 -13.13 2.67
N ILE A 255 16.23 -11.93 3.02
CA ILE A 255 17.07 -10.73 3.05
C ILE A 255 17.66 -10.57 4.45
N PHE A 256 18.97 -10.35 4.53
CA PHE A 256 19.64 -9.99 5.78
C PHE A 256 19.87 -8.48 5.85
N PHE A 257 19.37 -7.85 6.91
CA PHE A 257 19.66 -6.44 7.19
C PHE A 257 20.77 -6.33 8.24
N PRO A 258 22.01 -5.98 7.86
CA PRO A 258 23.13 -5.80 8.77
C PRO A 258 22.87 -4.66 9.76
N SER A 259 23.49 -4.74 10.93
CA SER A 259 23.36 -3.73 11.99
C SER A 259 23.85 -2.34 11.52
N LYS A 260 23.07 -1.29 11.80
CA LYS A 260 23.43 0.13 11.56
C LYS A 260 23.91 0.43 10.13
N GLN A 261 23.36 -0.27 9.14
CA GLN A 261 23.81 -0.18 7.75
C GLN A 261 22.63 -0.15 6.77
N TRP A 262 22.90 0.43 5.60
CA TRP A 262 22.00 0.41 4.45
C TRP A 262 22.26 -0.85 3.61
N VAL A 263 21.19 -1.49 3.16
CA VAL A 263 21.25 -2.56 2.15
C VAL A 263 20.36 -2.20 0.99
N ASN A 264 20.93 -2.31 -0.20
CA ASN A 264 20.21 -2.15 -1.45
C ASN A 264 19.84 -3.53 -1.98
N TYR A 265 18.59 -3.70 -2.39
CA TYR A 265 18.10 -4.93 -3.00
C TYR A 265 17.03 -4.63 -4.04
N THR A 266 16.85 -5.56 -4.96
CA THR A 266 15.79 -5.47 -5.97
C THR A 266 14.60 -6.31 -5.55
N MET A 267 13.41 -5.83 -5.91
CA MET A 267 12.16 -6.56 -5.73
C MET A 267 11.33 -6.44 -7.00
N THR A 268 10.81 -7.57 -7.48
CA THR A 268 9.92 -7.58 -8.64
C THR A 268 8.49 -7.37 -8.17
N PHE A 269 7.88 -6.28 -8.64
CA PHE A 269 6.48 -5.96 -8.38
C PHE A 269 5.63 -6.38 -9.57
N TYR A 270 4.64 -7.24 -9.31
CA TYR A 270 3.72 -7.73 -10.30
C TYR A 270 2.40 -6.98 -10.16
N LEU A 271 2.12 -6.11 -11.12
CA LEU A 271 0.82 -5.51 -11.33
C LEU A 271 -0.05 -6.53 -12.07
N SER A 272 -1.23 -6.83 -11.52
CA SER A 272 -2.24 -7.64 -12.16
C SER A 272 -3.61 -7.10 -11.76
N TYR A 273 -4.33 -6.56 -12.74
CA TYR A 273 -5.64 -5.96 -12.52
C TYR A 273 -6.67 -6.49 -13.51
N THR A 274 -7.84 -6.86 -12.99
CA THR A 274 -9.01 -7.25 -13.78
C THR A 274 -10.14 -6.30 -13.42
N PRO A 275 -10.90 -5.78 -14.41
CA PRO A 275 -12.05 -4.95 -14.14
C PRO A 275 -13.04 -5.61 -13.18
N ASP A 276 -13.68 -4.79 -12.36
CA ASP A 276 -14.68 -5.22 -11.40
C ASP A 276 -15.81 -6.00 -12.12
N PRO A 277 -16.05 -7.26 -11.73
CA PRO A 277 -16.93 -8.17 -12.45
C PRO A 277 -18.41 -7.80 -12.38
N TYR A 278 -18.81 -6.86 -11.50
CA TYR A 278 -20.18 -6.38 -11.35
C TYR A 278 -20.49 -5.13 -12.18
N VAL A 279 -19.48 -4.33 -12.50
CA VAL A 279 -19.66 -3.06 -13.25
C VAL A 279 -19.05 -3.08 -14.64
N GLY A 280 -18.08 -3.96 -14.89
CA GLY A 280 -17.40 -4.12 -16.17
C GLY A 280 -16.40 -3.00 -16.47
N LEU A 281 -15.69 -3.14 -17.59
CA LEU A 281 -14.57 -2.27 -17.98
C LEU A 281 -14.96 -0.78 -18.05
N LEU A 282 -16.11 -0.48 -18.64
CA LEU A 282 -16.52 0.91 -18.95
C LEU A 282 -16.91 1.73 -17.72
N ASN A 283 -17.30 1.07 -16.63
CA ASN A 283 -17.80 1.72 -15.41
C ASN A 283 -16.91 1.45 -14.20
N ASP A 284 -15.77 0.79 -14.39
CA ASP A 284 -14.82 0.49 -13.34
C ASP A 284 -14.06 1.77 -12.93
N PRO A 285 -14.11 2.19 -11.65
CA PRO A 285 -13.45 3.41 -11.18
C PRO A 285 -11.93 3.41 -11.36
N ALA A 286 -11.25 2.26 -11.23
CA ALA A 286 -9.81 2.14 -11.43
C ALA A 286 -9.44 2.27 -12.91
N ILE A 287 -10.23 1.67 -13.81
CA ILE A 287 -10.01 1.84 -15.26
C ILE A 287 -10.25 3.30 -15.66
N MET A 288 -11.27 3.94 -15.10
CA MET A 288 -11.51 5.37 -15.32
C MET A 288 -10.39 6.26 -14.76
N GLU A 289 -9.81 5.91 -13.60
CA GLU A 289 -8.65 6.59 -13.03
C GLU A 289 -7.45 6.49 -13.97
N VAL A 290 -7.14 5.30 -14.50
CA VAL A 290 -6.05 5.11 -15.48
C VAL A 290 -6.32 5.89 -16.76
N ALA A 291 -7.54 5.81 -17.29
CA ALA A 291 -7.92 6.52 -18.52
C ALA A 291 -7.83 8.05 -18.37
N ASP A 292 -8.21 8.59 -17.21
CA ASP A 292 -8.03 10.01 -16.88
C ASP A 292 -6.55 10.34 -16.70
N SER A 293 -5.79 9.55 -15.95
CA SER A 293 -4.36 9.77 -15.77
C SER A 293 -3.57 9.76 -17.08
N CYS A 294 -4.01 8.96 -18.06
CA CYS A 294 -3.46 8.91 -19.42
C CYS A 294 -4.03 9.95 -20.39
N GLY A 295 -4.93 10.83 -19.94
CA GLY A 295 -5.48 11.91 -20.78
C GLY A 295 -6.54 11.48 -21.80
N ILE A 296 -7.01 10.23 -21.74
CA ILE A 296 -8.03 9.68 -22.65
C ILE A 296 -9.39 10.29 -22.34
N THR A 297 -9.76 10.34 -21.06
CA THR A 297 -11.03 10.88 -20.60
C THR A 297 -10.92 12.32 -20.09
N SER A 298 -9.71 12.82 -19.83
CA SER A 298 -9.51 14.16 -19.27
C SER A 298 -10.04 15.27 -20.17
N ARG A 299 -10.76 16.22 -19.57
CA ARG A 299 -11.28 17.43 -20.23
C ARG A 299 -10.49 18.70 -19.92
N TYR A 300 -9.50 18.60 -19.03
CA TYR A 300 -8.66 19.72 -18.60
C TYR A 300 -7.33 19.76 -19.37
N THR A 301 -6.63 20.90 -19.26
CA THR A 301 -5.35 21.16 -19.96
C THR A 301 -4.25 21.45 -18.93
N PRO A 302 -3.07 20.79 -19.00
CA PRO A 302 -2.73 19.69 -19.91
C PRO A 302 -3.55 18.43 -19.63
N ARG A 303 -3.70 17.56 -20.64
CA ARG A 303 -4.42 16.29 -20.49
C ARG A 303 -3.61 15.32 -19.63
N GLY A 304 -4.29 14.52 -18.83
CA GLY A 304 -3.64 13.55 -17.95
C GLY A 304 -3.20 14.14 -16.61
N ARG A 305 -2.96 13.27 -15.65
CA ARG A 305 -2.41 13.62 -14.32
C ARG A 305 -1.74 12.41 -13.70
N PRO A 306 -0.82 12.62 -12.73
CA PRO A 306 -0.32 11.51 -11.94
C PRO A 306 -1.46 10.79 -11.22
N MET A 307 -1.50 9.46 -11.36
CA MET A 307 -2.34 8.58 -10.54
C MET A 307 -1.62 8.28 -9.24
N ARG A 308 -2.38 8.06 -8.17
CA ARG A 308 -1.83 7.72 -6.86
C ARG A 308 -1.97 6.24 -6.60
N ILE A 309 -0.86 5.61 -6.24
CA ILE A 309 -0.80 4.20 -5.85
C ILE A 309 -0.32 4.15 -4.42
N HIS A 310 -1.16 3.63 -3.54
CA HIS A 310 -0.80 3.33 -2.16
C HIS A 310 -0.16 1.96 -2.11
N TYR A 311 0.97 1.79 -1.42
CA TYR A 311 1.54 0.48 -1.18
C TYR A 311 1.72 0.24 0.30
N GLU A 312 1.49 -1.00 0.72
CA GLU A 312 1.74 -1.46 2.07
C GLU A 312 2.57 -2.74 2.01
N GLY A 313 3.70 -2.74 2.72
CA GLY A 313 4.60 -3.86 2.85
C GLY A 313 4.63 -4.37 4.29
N LYS A 314 4.54 -5.69 4.48
CA LYS A 314 4.70 -6.34 5.78
C LYS A 314 5.90 -7.25 5.74
N SER A 315 6.86 -7.00 6.63
CA SER A 315 8.02 -7.85 6.81
C SER A 315 7.78 -8.88 7.92
N VAL A 316 8.25 -10.10 7.69
CA VAL A 316 8.19 -11.21 8.65
C VAL A 316 9.60 -11.49 9.12
N ILE A 317 9.81 -11.38 10.44
CA ILE A 317 11.09 -11.65 11.10
C ILE A 317 10.84 -12.73 12.16
N ALA A 318 11.35 -13.94 11.95
CA ALA A 318 11.14 -15.09 12.83
C ALA A 318 11.37 -14.77 14.33
N ALA A 319 12.44 -14.05 14.64
CA ALA A 319 12.80 -13.69 16.03
C ALA A 319 11.76 -12.78 16.72
N LEU A 320 10.98 -12.01 15.95
CA LEU A 320 10.00 -11.05 16.46
C LEU A 320 8.55 -11.56 16.40
N LYS A 321 8.33 -12.72 15.76
CA LYS A 321 7.01 -13.35 15.64
C LYS A 321 6.32 -13.63 16.98
N PRO A 322 6.99 -14.11 18.05
CA PRO A 322 6.35 -14.33 19.35
C PRO A 322 5.84 -13.04 20.03
N LEU A 323 6.40 -11.89 19.64
CA LEU A 323 6.00 -10.58 20.15
C LEU A 323 4.88 -9.94 19.30
N GLY A 324 4.42 -10.62 18.25
CA GLY A 324 3.42 -10.08 17.32
C GLY A 324 3.93 -8.87 16.52
N TYR A 325 5.25 -8.69 16.44
CA TYR A 325 5.86 -7.52 15.81
C TYR A 325 6.24 -7.82 14.36
N ALA A 326 5.60 -7.09 13.43
CA ALA A 326 5.85 -7.17 12.00
C ALA A 326 6.04 -5.75 11.45
N PRO A 327 7.29 -5.32 11.15
CA PRO A 327 7.53 -3.98 10.62
C PRO A 327 6.77 -3.80 9.31
N GLY A 328 5.95 -2.75 9.27
CA GLY A 328 5.21 -2.34 8.10
C GLY A 328 5.89 -1.16 7.41
N ILE A 329 5.78 -1.09 6.08
CA ILE A 329 6.07 0.10 5.28
C ILE A 329 4.80 0.50 4.58
N SER A 330 4.53 1.80 4.52
CA SER A 330 3.32 2.31 3.89
C SER A 330 3.60 3.69 3.33
N ASN A 331 3.35 3.88 2.03
CA ASN A 331 3.46 5.20 1.41
C ASN A 331 2.63 5.29 0.13
N ASP A 332 2.48 6.51 -0.37
CA ASP A 332 1.85 6.81 -1.65
C ASP A 332 2.93 7.10 -2.70
N VAL A 333 2.79 6.53 -3.89
CA VAL A 333 3.58 6.88 -5.08
C VAL A 333 2.66 7.55 -6.09
N MET A 334 3.09 8.69 -6.62
CA MET A 334 2.44 9.32 -7.76
C MET A 334 3.12 8.86 -9.04
N ILE A 335 2.37 8.24 -9.94
CA ILE A 335 2.88 7.71 -11.21
C ILE A 335 2.17 8.43 -12.35
N SER A 336 2.94 9.07 -13.22
CA SER A 336 2.42 9.57 -14.50
C SER A 336 2.10 8.40 -15.43
N CYS A 337 1.12 8.56 -16.32
CA CYS A 337 0.79 7.51 -17.27
C CYS A 337 2.04 7.07 -18.06
N PRO A 338 2.38 5.76 -18.07
CA PRO A 338 3.57 5.26 -18.77
C PRO A 338 3.37 5.18 -20.30
N ILE A 339 2.14 5.40 -20.77
CA ILE A 339 1.77 5.34 -22.19
C ILE A 339 1.76 6.76 -22.75
N LYS A 340 2.52 7.00 -23.81
CA LYS A 340 2.54 8.29 -24.51
C LYS A 340 1.27 8.46 -25.37
N GLN A 341 0.83 9.71 -25.57
CA GLN A 341 -0.37 10.03 -26.35
C GLN A 341 -0.34 9.43 -27.77
N CYS A 342 0.82 9.48 -28.44
CA CYS A 342 0.99 8.87 -29.77
C CYS A 342 0.69 7.36 -29.82
N GLN A 343 1.00 6.61 -28.76
CA GLN A 343 0.75 5.17 -28.68
C GLN A 343 -0.75 4.93 -28.51
N ILE A 344 -1.41 5.77 -27.71
CA ILE A 344 -2.87 5.77 -27.58
C ILE A 344 -3.50 6.03 -28.96
N ASP A 345 -3.02 7.03 -29.70
CA ASP A 345 -3.54 7.36 -31.03
C ASP A 345 -3.33 6.20 -32.03
N GLN A 346 -2.17 5.54 -32.01
CA GLN A 346 -1.89 4.35 -32.84
C GLN A 346 -2.84 3.18 -32.53
N VAL A 347 -3.13 2.92 -31.24
CA VAL A 347 -4.11 1.89 -30.85
C VAL A 347 -5.50 2.26 -31.36
N ILE A 348 -5.90 3.53 -31.18
CA ILE A 348 -7.19 4.03 -31.63
C ILE A 348 -7.33 3.86 -33.16
N ASP A 349 -6.31 4.21 -33.92
CA ASP A 349 -6.34 4.11 -35.38
C ASP A 349 -6.35 2.66 -35.86
N ALA A 350 -5.56 1.77 -35.24
CA ALA A 350 -5.59 0.34 -35.54
C ALA A 350 -6.98 -0.27 -35.34
N VAL A 351 -7.64 0.07 -34.23
CA VAL A 351 -9.00 -0.41 -33.92
C VAL A 351 -10.04 0.19 -34.87
N LYS A 352 -9.96 1.49 -35.19
CA LYS A 352 -10.85 2.15 -36.17
C LYS A 352 -10.76 1.52 -37.56
N ASN A 353 -9.58 1.02 -37.93
CA ASN A 353 -9.33 0.34 -39.19
C ASN A 353 -9.77 -1.15 -39.18
N GLY A 354 -10.48 -1.59 -38.14
CA GLY A 354 -11.01 -2.96 -38.03
C GLY A 354 -10.04 -3.97 -37.40
N GLY A 355 -8.92 -3.52 -36.84
CA GLY A 355 -8.02 -4.38 -36.06
C GLY A 355 -8.67 -4.82 -34.75
N ASP A 356 -8.30 -6.02 -34.27
CA ASP A 356 -8.74 -6.46 -32.93
C ASP A 356 -8.09 -5.58 -31.84
N ALA A 357 -8.87 -5.17 -30.85
CA ALA A 357 -8.41 -4.25 -29.81
C ALA A 357 -7.28 -4.85 -28.94
N MET A 358 -7.33 -6.16 -28.68
CA MET A 358 -6.32 -6.84 -27.86
C MET A 358 -5.00 -6.93 -28.61
N ASP A 359 -5.05 -7.31 -29.89
CA ASP A 359 -3.87 -7.40 -30.75
C ASP A 359 -3.26 -6.02 -31.03
N SER A 360 -4.11 -5.00 -31.17
CA SER A 360 -3.67 -3.61 -31.32
C SER A 360 -2.96 -3.10 -30.06
N LEU A 361 -3.52 -3.36 -28.87
CA LEU A 361 -2.88 -3.02 -27.59
C LEU A 361 -1.54 -3.72 -27.43
N LYS A 362 -1.50 -5.04 -27.67
CA LYS A 362 -0.26 -5.84 -27.57
C LYS A 362 0.80 -5.34 -28.55
N SER A 363 0.44 -5.09 -29.79
CA SER A 363 1.40 -4.70 -30.83
C SER A 363 1.99 -3.32 -30.58
N VAL A 364 1.17 -2.33 -30.21
CA VAL A 364 1.63 -0.95 -29.99
C VAL A 364 2.39 -0.79 -28.67
N LEU A 365 1.92 -1.43 -27.59
CA LEU A 365 2.54 -1.28 -26.28
C LEU A 365 3.77 -2.15 -26.07
N SER A 366 3.98 -3.19 -26.91
CA SER A 366 5.19 -4.00 -26.89
C SER A 366 6.26 -3.51 -27.88
N ALA A 367 5.92 -2.59 -28.78
CA ALA A 367 6.88 -2.03 -29.72
C ALA A 367 7.76 -0.95 -29.06
N PRO A 368 9.05 -0.83 -29.42
CA PRO A 368 9.88 0.30 -29.02
C PRO A 368 9.20 1.62 -29.40
N GLN A 369 9.22 2.59 -28.49
CA GLN A 369 8.55 3.87 -28.68
C GLN A 369 9.17 4.64 -29.86
N ASN A 370 8.51 4.63 -31.02
CA ASN A 370 8.81 5.54 -32.14
C ASN A 370 7.98 6.83 -32.03
N CYS A 371 7.96 7.38 -30.82
CA CYS A 371 7.47 8.70 -30.48
C CYS A 371 8.54 9.42 -29.64
#